data_AF-A0A948I018-F1
#
_entry.id   AF-A0A948I018-F1
#
_cell.length_a   1.000
_cell.length_b   1.000
_cell.length_c   1.000
_cell.angle_alpha   90.00
_cell.angle_beta   90.00
_cell.angle_gamma   90.00
#
_symmetry.space_group_name_H-M   'P 1'
#
loop_
_entity.id
_entity.type
_entity.pdbx_description
1 polymer ?
#
loop_
_entity_poly.entity_id
_entity_poly.type
_entity_poly.pdbx_seq_one_letter_code
_entity_poly.pdbx_strand_id
1 'polypeptide(L)'
;IILADAGSKDRTIEIAKKYGCKVVPGGLPAKGRNEGAKAARGDLFLFLDSDLVLPEGFLDVFLQEFKKKNLDIASTDLDFLTDKKIYKIAAFLCNIYYRCTQRILPHISQCILVKKEFHNRIGGFDEEIMREYEETSKRHKFLTAEFLDLTNAVGSLKNLIEDLTGRINNEFNTGLVKINDEFARYFKLMFGGGSAKLENESGVTINVNMPHKRIRDLAALSGGERALVSIALLFAIVSVSRPPFLILDEIDAALDEVNAAQFAKVLKDFAEKTQFILITHNRATMEIANVLYGVTMGDDGVSKLFSLKLEDAVV
;
A
#
# COMPACT_ATOMS: atom_id res chain seq x y z
N ILE A 1 6.43 35.92 52.95
CA ILE A 1 5.48 35.35 51.97
C ILE A 1 5.76 35.99 50.62
N ILE A 2 5.79 35.18 49.56
CA ILE A 2 6.01 35.63 48.18
C ILE A 2 4.76 35.28 47.39
N LEU A 3 4.19 36.27 46.71
CA LEU A 3 3.05 36.08 45.83
C LEU A 3 3.56 36.08 44.38
N ALA A 4 3.37 34.97 43.67
CA ALA A 4 3.60 34.90 42.23
C ALA A 4 2.28 35.23 41.51
N ASP A 5 2.17 36.45 40.98
CA ASP A 5 0.92 36.94 40.38
C ASP A 5 0.86 36.62 38.89
N ALA A 6 -0.19 35.92 38.45
CA ALA A 6 -0.44 35.56 37.06
C ALA A 6 -1.34 36.55 36.31
N GLY A 7 -1.28 37.85 36.65
CA GLY A 7 -2.07 38.91 36.03
C GLY A 7 -3.44 39.12 36.66
N SER A 8 -3.51 39.09 38.00
CA SER A 8 -4.78 39.30 38.73
C SER A 8 -5.33 40.70 38.45
N LYS A 9 -6.64 40.79 38.15
CA LYS A 9 -7.34 42.05 37.85
C LYS A 9 -8.12 42.62 39.05
N ASP A 10 -8.05 41.94 40.19
CA ASP A 10 -8.75 42.29 41.41
C ASP A 10 -7.80 42.93 42.44
N ARG A 11 -8.22 42.99 43.70
CA ARG A 11 -7.45 43.61 44.79
C ARG A 11 -6.33 42.71 45.34
N THR A 12 -6.02 41.57 44.72
CA THR A 12 -5.02 40.60 45.22
C THR A 12 -3.64 41.24 45.43
N ILE A 13 -3.15 42.01 44.46
CA ILE A 13 -1.84 42.69 44.55
C ILE A 13 -1.84 43.76 45.65
N GLU A 14 -2.93 44.51 45.77
CA GLU A 14 -3.09 45.57 46.78
C GLU A 14 -3.05 44.97 48.20
N ILE A 15 -3.82 43.91 48.42
CA ILE A 15 -3.87 43.18 49.69
C ILE A 15 -2.49 42.59 50.02
N ALA A 16 -1.84 41.92 49.06
CA ALA A 16 -0.53 41.33 49.27
C ALA A 16 0.51 42.36 49.72
N LYS A 17 0.54 43.54 49.08
CA LYS A 17 1.43 44.64 49.45
C LYS A 17 1.11 45.20 50.84
N LYS A 18 -0.17 45.33 51.20
CA LYS A 18 -0.61 45.80 52.53
C LYS A 18 -0.08 44.90 53.66
N TYR A 19 0.00 43.60 53.43
CA TYR A 19 0.56 42.61 54.36
C TYR A 19 2.08 42.40 54.20
N GLY A 20 2.78 43.26 53.43
CA GLY A 20 4.23 43.20 53.26
C GLY A 20 4.74 42.02 52.43
N CYS A 21 3.89 41.40 51.62
CA CYS A 21 4.29 40.30 50.73
C CYS A 21 5.09 40.84 49.54
N LYS A 22 6.14 40.10 49.14
CA LYS A 22 6.88 40.38 47.90
C LYS A 22 6.11 39.81 46.71
N VAL A 23 5.83 40.65 45.71
CA VAL A 23 5.14 40.24 44.48
C VAL A 23 6.17 39.98 43.39
N VAL A 24 6.06 38.83 42.72
CA VAL A 24 6.90 38.42 41.59
C VAL A 24 6.05 38.11 40.37
N PRO A 25 6.58 38.26 39.14
CA PRO A 25 5.85 37.87 37.93
C PRO A 25 5.54 36.37 37.95
N GLY A 26 4.26 36.04 37.83
CA GLY A 26 3.76 34.68 37.70
C GLY A 26 3.51 34.29 36.25
N GLY A 27 2.66 33.28 36.07
CA GLY A 27 2.29 32.68 34.79
C GLY A 27 1.57 31.36 35.03
N LEU A 28 1.84 30.35 34.22
CA LEU A 28 1.40 28.98 34.51
C LEU A 28 1.97 28.48 35.87
N PRO A 29 1.32 27.52 36.54
CA PRO A 29 1.66 27.09 37.91
C PRO A 29 3.14 26.79 38.13
N ALA A 30 3.80 26.06 37.22
CA ALA A 30 5.23 25.75 37.33
C ALA A 30 6.11 27.00 37.24
N LYS A 31 5.81 27.91 36.30
CA LYS A 31 6.54 29.18 36.15
C LYS A 31 6.40 30.04 37.40
N GLY A 32 5.17 30.19 37.92
CA GLY A 32 4.91 30.96 39.14
C GLY A 32 5.64 30.38 40.35
N ARG A 33 5.61 29.06 40.53
CA ARG A 33 6.34 28.36 41.59
C ARG A 33 7.86 28.57 41.46
N ASN A 34 8.42 28.45 40.26
CA ASN A 34 9.86 28.64 40.03
C ASN A 34 10.31 30.09 40.28
N GLU A 35 9.55 31.09 39.83
CA GLU A 35 9.85 32.51 40.10
C GLU A 35 9.72 32.85 41.60
N GLY A 36 8.73 32.27 42.28
CA GLY A 36 8.59 32.35 43.73
C GLY A 36 9.80 31.76 44.46
N ALA A 37 10.27 30.58 44.02
CA ALA A 37 11.44 29.89 44.57
C ALA A 37 12.73 30.71 44.39
N LYS A 38 12.94 31.34 43.22
CA LYS A 38 14.09 32.23 42.95
C LYS A 38 14.12 33.44 43.88
N ALA A 39 12.95 33.99 44.23
CA ALA A 39 12.85 35.14 45.11
C ALA A 39 12.93 34.78 46.61
N ALA A 40 12.80 33.49 46.95
CA ALA A 40 12.83 32.99 48.32
C ALA A 40 14.27 32.84 48.86
N ARG A 41 14.43 33.05 50.17
CA ARG A 41 15.73 32.98 50.86
C ARG A 41 15.87 31.82 51.83
N GLY A 42 14.78 31.15 52.19
CA GLY A 42 14.78 30.03 53.14
C GLY A 42 15.23 28.70 52.53
N ASP A 43 15.56 27.74 53.39
CA ASP A 43 16.03 26.40 53.00
C ASP A 43 14.88 25.44 52.64
N LEU A 44 13.65 25.80 53.02
CA LEU A 44 12.42 25.08 52.71
C LEU A 44 11.50 25.99 51.90
N PHE A 45 10.96 25.46 50.80
CA PHE A 45 9.95 26.11 49.98
C PHE A 45 8.60 25.45 50.22
N LEU A 46 7.65 26.25 50.71
CA LEU A 46 6.25 25.88 50.82
C LEU A 46 5.47 26.60 49.72
N PHE A 47 5.03 25.84 48.72
CA PHE A 47 4.14 26.32 47.67
C PHE A 47 2.71 26.08 48.11
N LEU A 48 1.90 27.14 48.09
CA LEU A 48 0.49 27.13 48.44
C LEU A 48 -0.27 27.89 47.37
N ASP A 49 -1.41 27.35 46.97
CA ASP A 49 -2.38 28.10 46.18
C ASP A 49 -3.06 29.16 47.07
N SER A 50 -3.48 30.29 46.47
CA SER A 50 -3.94 31.47 47.21
C SER A 50 -5.30 31.30 47.89
N ASP A 51 -6.04 30.27 47.53
CA ASP A 51 -7.38 29.92 48.02
C ASP A 51 -7.35 28.85 49.11
N LEU A 52 -6.17 28.49 49.62
CA LEU A 52 -6.02 27.55 50.73
C LEU A 52 -6.10 28.22 52.10
N VAL A 53 -6.82 27.55 53.01
CA VAL A 53 -6.85 27.89 54.44
C VAL A 53 -6.09 26.82 55.20
N LEU A 54 -5.03 27.22 55.90
CA LEU A 54 -4.26 26.32 56.75
C LEU A 54 -4.90 26.22 58.14
N PRO A 55 -5.11 25.02 58.70
CA PRO A 55 -5.56 24.85 60.07
C PRO A 55 -4.58 25.45 61.09
N GLU A 56 -5.07 25.85 62.27
CA GLU A 56 -4.21 26.34 63.35
C GLU A 56 -3.19 25.26 63.77
N GLY A 57 -1.91 25.65 63.91
CA GLY A 57 -0.81 24.75 64.25
C GLY A 57 -0.38 23.79 63.13
N PHE A 58 -0.99 23.85 61.94
CA PHE A 58 -0.67 22.96 60.82
C PHE A 58 0.81 23.02 60.42
N LEU A 59 1.39 24.22 60.33
CA LEU A 59 2.77 24.40 59.88
C LEU A 59 3.77 23.73 60.84
N ASP A 60 3.52 23.81 62.14
CA ASP A 60 4.39 23.21 63.16
C ASP A 60 4.35 21.69 63.10
N VAL A 61 3.15 21.11 63.01
CA VAL A 61 2.95 19.66 62.87
C VAL A 61 3.56 19.17 61.55
N PHE A 62 3.34 19.90 60.46
CA PHE A 62 3.82 19.53 59.14
C PHE A 62 5.35 19.56 59.06
N LEU A 63 5.99 20.58 59.63
CA LEU A 63 7.45 20.67 59.71
C LEU A 63 8.06 19.62 60.65
N GLN A 64 7.40 19.30 61.78
CA GLN A 64 7.84 18.23 62.67
C GLN A 64 7.83 16.88 61.97
N GLU A 65 6.73 16.52 61.29
CA GLU A 65 6.63 15.26 60.56
C GLU A 65 7.58 15.20 59.35
N PHE A 66 7.75 16.31 58.63
CA PHE A 66 8.69 16.41 57.51
C PHE A 66 10.15 16.14 57.94
N LYS A 67 10.57 16.73 59.07
CA LYS A 67 11.89 16.50 59.67
C LYS A 67 12.04 15.10 60.24
N LYS A 68 11.04 14.63 60.99
CA LYS A 68 11.03 13.29 61.62
C LYS A 68 11.15 12.17 60.60
N LYS A 69 10.50 12.31 59.44
CA LYS A 69 10.55 11.34 58.34
C LYS A 69 11.70 11.56 57.35
N ASN A 70 12.51 12.60 57.56
CA ASN A 70 13.62 12.99 56.68
C ASN A 70 13.23 13.05 55.20
N LEU A 71 12.13 13.73 54.88
CA LEU A 71 11.60 13.83 53.51
C LEU A 71 12.31 14.95 52.73
N ASP A 72 12.44 14.79 51.41
CA ASP A 72 12.94 15.84 50.50
C ASP A 72 11.82 16.66 49.85
N ILE A 73 10.66 16.01 49.67
CA ILE A 73 9.41 16.57 49.16
C ILE A 73 8.24 15.96 49.94
N ALA A 74 7.24 16.78 50.26
CA ALA A 74 5.98 16.34 50.84
C ALA A 74 4.82 17.13 50.23
N SER A 75 3.68 16.46 50.12
CA SER A 75 2.40 17.01 49.70
C SER A 75 1.34 16.56 50.69
N THR A 76 0.26 17.33 50.81
CA THR A 76 -0.83 17.03 51.75
C THR A 76 -2.11 16.66 51.02
N ASP A 77 -2.93 15.84 51.69
CA ASP A 77 -4.31 15.62 51.28
C ASP A 77 -5.12 16.92 51.44
N LEU A 78 -6.17 17.06 50.64
CA LEU A 78 -7.09 18.19 50.69
C LEU A 78 -8.34 17.83 51.50
N ASP A 79 -8.82 18.80 52.28
CA ASP A 79 -10.10 18.71 52.96
C ASP A 79 -10.92 19.97 52.69
N PHE A 80 -12.25 19.83 52.66
CA PHE A 80 -13.14 20.96 52.43
C PHE A 80 -13.57 21.56 53.78
N LEU A 81 -13.63 22.90 53.84
CA LEU A 81 -14.07 23.65 55.04
C LEU A 81 -15.54 23.41 55.45
N THR A 82 -16.28 22.54 54.74
CA THR A 82 -17.72 22.31 54.95
C THR A 82 -17.99 20.93 55.56
N ASP A 83 -18.78 20.87 56.64
CA ASP A 83 -19.10 19.63 57.36
C ASP A 83 -20.16 18.72 56.72
N LYS A 84 -20.68 19.11 55.54
CA LYS A 84 -21.67 18.32 54.80
C LYS A 84 -21.04 17.02 54.30
N LYS A 85 -21.66 15.89 54.64
CA LYS A 85 -21.19 14.53 54.30
C LYS A 85 -20.86 14.33 52.82
N ILE A 86 -21.59 15.00 51.92
CA ILE A 86 -21.39 14.89 50.47
C ILE A 86 -20.00 15.40 50.04
N TYR A 87 -19.50 16.45 50.69
CA TYR A 87 -18.18 17.02 50.39
C TYR A 87 -17.05 16.21 51.03
N LYS A 88 -17.30 15.52 52.16
CA LYS A 88 -16.33 14.57 52.73
C LYS A 88 -16.10 13.36 51.80
N ILE A 89 -17.16 12.88 51.14
CA ILE A 89 -17.04 11.82 50.13
C ILE A 89 -16.30 12.34 48.89
N ALA A 90 -16.60 13.56 48.45
CA ALA A 90 -15.89 14.19 47.34
C ALA A 90 -14.39 14.37 47.66
N ALA A 91 -14.03 14.84 48.86
CA ALA A 91 -12.64 14.96 49.31
C ALA A 91 -11.91 13.61 49.28
N PHE A 92 -12.56 12.55 49.75
CA PHE A 92 -11.99 11.20 49.72
C PHE A 92 -11.68 10.74 48.29
N LEU A 93 -12.63 10.91 47.35
CA LEU A 93 -12.43 10.58 45.94
C LEU A 93 -11.34 11.43 45.28
N CYS A 94 -11.32 12.74 45.57
CA CYS A 94 -10.27 13.64 45.09
C CYS A 94 -8.89 13.19 45.61
N ASN A 95 -8.75 12.89 46.90
CA ASN A 95 -7.47 12.46 47.47
C ASN A 95 -7.00 11.11 46.90
N ILE A 96 -7.92 10.19 46.59
CA ILE A 96 -7.56 8.96 45.85
C ILE A 96 -7.01 9.30 44.47
N TYR A 97 -7.71 10.15 43.73
CA TYR A 97 -7.26 10.62 42.42
C TYR A 97 -5.86 11.24 42.52
N TYR A 98 -5.64 12.16 43.46
CA TYR A 98 -4.35 12.78 43.73
C TYR A 98 -3.24 11.77 44.00
N ARG A 99 -3.47 10.80 44.90
CA ARG A 99 -2.48 9.76 45.23
C ARG A 99 -2.12 8.89 44.02
N CYS A 100 -3.08 8.60 43.14
CA CYS A 100 -2.83 7.85 41.92
C CYS A 100 -2.08 8.68 40.87
N THR A 101 -2.42 9.96 40.71
CA THR A 101 -1.85 10.82 39.67
C THR A 101 -0.54 11.49 40.07
N GLN A 102 -0.20 11.54 41.36
CA GLN A 102 1.07 12.11 41.87
C GLN A 102 2.32 11.49 41.20
N ARG A 103 2.23 10.24 40.72
CA ARG A 103 3.32 9.55 40.02
C ARG A 103 3.53 9.99 38.57
N ILE A 104 2.52 10.62 37.97
CA ILE A 104 2.49 10.99 36.54
C ILE A 104 2.46 12.51 36.37
N LEU A 105 1.76 13.23 37.25
CA LEU A 105 1.62 14.70 37.23
C LEU A 105 1.97 15.27 38.61
N PRO A 106 3.23 15.68 38.85
CA PRO A 106 3.67 16.21 40.14
C PRO A 106 3.16 17.64 40.45
N HIS A 107 2.47 18.30 39.51
CA HIS A 107 2.02 19.68 39.67
C HIS A 107 0.66 19.85 40.35
N ILE A 108 -0.12 18.78 40.53
CA ILE A 108 -1.55 18.92 40.89
C ILE A 108 -1.75 19.19 42.39
N SER A 109 -0.75 18.95 43.25
CA SER A 109 -0.89 19.26 44.68
C SER A 109 -0.94 20.77 44.93
N GLN A 110 -1.93 21.21 45.70
CA GLN A 110 -2.14 22.61 46.05
C GLN A 110 -1.24 23.06 47.21
N CYS A 111 -0.70 22.11 47.99
CA CYS A 111 0.28 22.34 49.05
C CYS A 111 1.49 21.43 48.82
N ILE A 112 2.67 22.03 48.61
CA ILE A 112 3.91 21.29 48.34
C ILE A 112 5.02 21.89 49.20
N LEU A 113 5.65 21.05 50.01
CA LEU A 113 6.85 21.40 50.78
C LEU A 113 8.07 20.70 50.19
N VAL A 114 9.08 21.46 49.79
CA VAL A 114 10.31 20.94 49.15
C VAL A 114 11.55 21.58 49.76
N LYS A 115 12.61 20.80 49.96
CA LYS A 115 13.94 21.32 50.28
C LYS A 115 14.53 22.11 49.10
N LYS A 116 15.07 23.30 49.36
CA LYS A 116 15.69 24.15 48.34
C LYS A 116 16.76 23.41 47.52
N GLU A 117 17.60 22.60 48.18
CA GLU A 117 18.64 21.80 47.52
C GLU A 117 18.04 20.82 46.49
N PHE A 118 16.94 20.14 46.87
CA PHE A 118 16.26 19.20 46.01
C PHE A 118 15.58 19.90 44.82
N HIS A 119 14.87 21.02 45.06
CA HIS A 119 14.24 21.83 44.01
C HIS A 119 15.24 22.35 42.98
N ASN A 120 16.39 22.85 43.44
CA ASN A 120 17.45 23.33 42.55
C ASN A 120 18.10 22.20 41.74
N ARG A 121 18.27 21.02 42.34
CA ARG A 121 18.87 19.85 41.65
C ARG A 121 18.00 19.34 40.50
N ILE A 122 16.67 19.42 40.64
CA ILE A 122 15.72 19.01 39.58
C ILE A 122 15.43 20.11 38.56
N GLY A 123 16.01 21.31 38.71
CA GLY A 123 15.75 22.44 37.81
C GLY A 123 14.38 23.12 38.02
N GLY A 124 13.70 22.78 39.11
CA GLY A 124 12.35 23.25 39.42
C GLY A 124 11.24 22.44 38.76
N PHE A 125 10.10 23.08 38.52
CA PHE A 125 8.94 22.48 37.87
C PHE A 125 8.96 22.80 36.37
N ASP A 126 8.85 21.79 35.51
CA ASP A 126 8.87 21.96 34.05
C ASP A 126 7.59 21.40 33.41
N GLU A 127 6.77 22.30 32.86
CA GLU A 127 5.54 21.96 32.15
C GLU A 127 5.79 21.62 30.67
N GLU A 128 6.94 21.99 30.12
CA GLU A 128 7.28 21.71 28.72
C GLU A 128 7.48 20.20 28.51
N ILE A 129 8.05 19.49 29.48
CA ILE A 129 8.25 18.03 29.44
C ILE A 129 6.95 17.27 29.18
N MET A 130 5.86 17.66 29.85
CA MET A 130 4.56 17.00 29.65
C MET A 130 3.99 17.30 28.26
N ARG A 131 4.13 18.55 27.79
CA ARG A 131 3.69 18.95 26.46
C ARG A 131 4.46 18.20 25.37
N GLU A 132 5.78 18.13 25.50
CA GLU A 132 6.67 17.40 24.59
C GLU A 132 6.35 15.90 24.58
N TYR A 133 6.09 15.30 25.74
CA TYR A 133 5.66 13.91 25.84
C TYR A 133 4.34 13.68 25.08
N GLU A 134 3.34 14.53 25.30
CA GLU A 134 2.04 14.41 24.62
C GLU A 134 2.16 14.57 23.11
N GLU A 135 2.88 15.59 22.64
CA GLU A 135 3.13 15.84 21.23
C GLU A 135 3.87 14.66 20.57
N THR A 136 4.94 14.18 21.21
CA THR A 136 5.74 13.05 20.73
C THR A 136 4.94 11.75 20.72
N SER A 137 4.15 11.49 21.76
CA SER A 137 3.29 10.31 21.87
C SER A 137 2.21 10.30 20.79
N LYS A 138 1.57 11.45 20.53
CA LYS A 138 0.60 11.60 19.42
C LYS A 138 1.25 11.32 18.07
N ARG A 139 2.43 11.90 17.81
CA ARG A 139 3.18 11.69 16.57
C ARG A 139 3.59 10.23 16.38
N HIS A 140 4.08 9.57 17.44
CA HIS A 140 4.45 8.17 17.40
C HIS A 140 3.25 7.27 17.05
N LYS A 141 2.10 7.49 17.70
CA LYS A 141 0.88 6.73 17.43
C LYS A 141 0.43 6.88 15.97
N PHE A 142 0.45 8.11 15.45
CA PHE A 142 0.11 8.38 14.06
C PHE A 142 1.03 7.65 13.09
N LEU A 143 2.35 7.80 13.24
CA LEU A 143 3.33 7.16 12.36
C LEU A 143 3.28 5.63 12.42
N THR A 144 2.98 5.07 13.59
CA THR A 144 2.83 3.62 13.75
C THR A 144 1.61 3.09 12.99
N ALA A 145 0.49 3.83 13.01
CA ALA A 145 -0.70 3.49 12.25
C ALA A 145 -0.43 3.54 10.73
N GLU A 146 0.15 4.64 10.24
CA GLU A 146 0.53 4.80 8.82
C GLU A 146 1.49 3.69 8.37
N PHE A 147 2.48 3.35 9.20
CA PHE A 147 3.43 2.28 8.89
C PHE A 147 2.74 0.91 8.80
N LEU A 148 1.80 0.62 9.70
CA LEU A 148 1.04 -0.63 9.68
C LEU A 148 0.17 -0.72 8.43
N ASP A 149 -0.53 0.35 8.07
CA ASP A 149 -1.35 0.42 6.87
C ASP A 149 -0.53 0.23 5.60
N LEU A 150 0.64 0.88 5.50
CA LEU A 150 1.56 0.70 4.39
C LEU A 150 2.08 -0.74 4.30
N THR A 151 2.41 -1.35 5.44
CA THR A 151 2.87 -2.75 5.50
C THR A 151 1.78 -3.70 5.01
N ASN A 152 0.54 -3.47 5.42
CA ASN A 152 -0.62 -4.25 4.99
C ASN A 152 -0.90 -4.08 3.48
N ALA A 153 -0.76 -2.86 2.96
CA ALA A 153 -0.91 -2.57 1.54
C ALA A 153 0.16 -3.31 0.69
N VAL A 154 1.42 -3.32 1.15
CA VAL A 154 2.50 -4.07 0.50
C VAL A 154 2.22 -5.58 0.50
N GLY A 155 1.75 -6.13 1.63
CA GLY A 155 1.36 -7.53 1.73
C GLY A 155 0.23 -7.90 0.75
N SER A 156 -0.79 -7.06 0.68
CA SER A 156 -1.93 -7.25 -0.23
C SER A 156 -1.49 -7.22 -1.69
N LEU A 157 -0.59 -6.29 -2.07
CA LEU A 157 -0.08 -6.19 -3.42
C LEU A 157 0.75 -7.44 -3.82
N LYS A 158 1.55 -7.97 -2.90
CA LYS A 158 2.31 -9.22 -3.14
C LYS A 158 1.38 -10.40 -3.41
N ASN A 159 0.33 -10.55 -2.60
CA ASN A 159 -0.65 -11.62 -2.79
C ASN A 159 -1.38 -11.49 -4.13
N LEU A 160 -1.69 -10.26 -4.55
CA LEU A 160 -2.32 -10.01 -5.85
C LEU A 160 -1.39 -10.40 -7.02
N ILE A 161 -0.10 -10.07 -6.92
CA ILE A 161 0.89 -10.48 -7.92
C ILE A 161 0.97 -12.00 -8.00
N GLU A 162 0.94 -12.69 -6.87
CA GLU A 162 1.00 -14.15 -6.81
C GLU A 162 -0.24 -14.80 -7.46
N ASP A 163 -1.45 -14.32 -7.13
CA ASP A 163 -2.69 -14.81 -7.75
C ASP A 163 -2.71 -14.58 -9.26
N LEU A 164 -2.38 -13.36 -9.72
CA LEU A 164 -2.31 -13.05 -11.14
C LEU A 164 -1.28 -13.89 -11.88
N THR A 165 -0.10 -14.09 -11.29
CA THR A 165 0.94 -14.95 -11.86
C THR A 165 0.45 -16.39 -11.97
N GLY A 166 -0.25 -16.90 -10.95
CA GLY A 166 -0.86 -18.22 -10.97
C GLY A 166 -1.90 -18.36 -12.09
N ARG A 167 -2.76 -17.36 -12.27
CA ARG A 167 -3.77 -17.35 -13.34
C ARG A 167 -3.13 -17.32 -14.73
N ILE A 168 -2.14 -16.45 -14.95
CA ILE A 168 -1.41 -16.35 -16.22
C ILE A 168 -0.78 -17.70 -16.57
N ASN A 169 -0.10 -18.34 -15.62
CA ASN A 169 0.53 -19.64 -15.85
C ASN A 169 -0.51 -20.72 -16.16
N ASN A 170 -1.66 -20.72 -15.48
CA ASN A 170 -2.72 -21.67 -15.73
C ASN A 170 -3.36 -21.48 -17.11
N GLU A 171 -3.68 -20.23 -17.49
CA GLU A 171 -4.23 -19.91 -18.81
C GLU A 171 -3.23 -20.23 -19.92
N PHE A 172 -1.95 -19.90 -19.73
CA PHE A 172 -0.89 -20.21 -20.68
C PHE A 172 -0.75 -21.71 -20.90
N ASN A 173 -0.64 -22.51 -19.83
CA ASN A 173 -0.51 -23.96 -19.93
C ASN A 173 -1.75 -24.61 -20.54
N THR A 174 -2.95 -24.15 -20.16
CA THR A 174 -4.21 -24.63 -20.73
C THR A 174 -4.30 -24.30 -22.21
N GLY A 175 -3.88 -23.09 -22.61
CA GLY A 175 -3.82 -22.66 -24.01
C GLY A 175 -2.81 -23.49 -24.79
N LEU A 176 -1.62 -23.72 -24.25
CA LEU A 176 -0.57 -24.49 -24.90
C LEU A 176 -0.99 -25.94 -25.15
N VAL A 177 -1.67 -26.59 -24.20
CA VAL A 177 -2.21 -27.94 -24.39
C VAL A 177 -3.20 -27.98 -25.57
N LYS A 178 -4.14 -27.03 -25.62
CA LYS A 178 -5.12 -26.94 -26.73
C LYS A 178 -4.44 -26.68 -28.08
N ILE A 179 -3.48 -25.76 -28.12
CA ILE A 179 -2.72 -25.45 -29.34
C ILE A 179 -1.92 -26.68 -29.78
N ASN A 180 -1.32 -27.42 -28.84
CA ASN A 180 -0.55 -28.62 -29.12
C ASN A 180 -1.40 -29.72 -29.76
N ASP A 181 -2.61 -29.96 -29.26
CA ASP A 181 -3.54 -30.96 -29.81
C ASP A 181 -3.98 -30.58 -31.23
N GLU A 182 -4.31 -29.31 -31.45
CA GLU A 182 -4.70 -28.79 -32.76
C GLU A 182 -3.52 -28.79 -33.74
N PHE A 183 -2.30 -28.50 -33.26
CA PHE A 183 -1.09 -28.53 -34.07
C PHE A 183 -0.77 -29.93 -34.57
N ALA A 184 -0.87 -30.95 -33.71
CA ALA A 184 -0.72 -32.34 -34.12
C ALA A 184 -1.74 -32.74 -35.19
N ARG A 185 -2.99 -32.26 -35.08
CA ARG A 185 -4.06 -32.51 -36.05
C ARG A 185 -3.77 -31.86 -37.40
N TYR A 186 -3.47 -30.56 -37.43
CA TYR A 186 -3.21 -29.83 -38.69
C TYR A 186 -1.93 -30.29 -39.37
N PHE A 187 -0.89 -30.61 -38.60
CA PHE A 187 0.33 -31.18 -39.15
C PHE A 187 0.03 -32.48 -39.90
N LYS A 188 -0.71 -33.41 -39.27
CA LYS A 188 -1.06 -34.68 -39.92
C LYS A 188 -1.93 -34.48 -41.16
N LEU A 189 -2.84 -33.50 -41.12
CA LEU A 189 -3.69 -33.17 -42.26
C LEU A 189 -2.87 -32.59 -43.42
N MET A 190 -1.89 -31.73 -43.15
CA MET A 190 -1.07 -31.08 -44.18
C MET A 190 -0.01 -32.02 -44.77
N PHE A 191 0.65 -32.82 -43.94
CA PHE A 191 1.72 -33.73 -44.38
C PHE A 191 1.24 -35.15 -44.73
N GLY A 192 -0.06 -35.45 -44.58
CA GLY A 192 -0.62 -36.79 -44.79
C GLY A 192 -0.12 -37.85 -43.80
N GLY A 193 0.52 -37.44 -42.70
CA GLY A 193 1.19 -38.32 -41.75
C GLY A 193 2.13 -37.58 -40.80
N GLY A 194 2.97 -38.33 -40.09
CA GLY A 194 3.92 -37.78 -39.12
C GLY A 194 3.27 -37.32 -37.80
N SER A 195 4.05 -36.62 -36.98
CA SER A 195 3.60 -36.08 -35.69
C SER A 195 4.32 -34.78 -35.37
N ALA A 196 3.63 -33.84 -34.73
CA ALA A 196 4.22 -32.60 -34.25
C ALA A 196 3.75 -32.31 -32.83
N LYS A 197 4.63 -31.69 -32.03
CA LYS A 197 4.37 -31.37 -30.63
C LYS A 197 5.10 -30.08 -30.24
N LEU A 198 4.49 -29.33 -29.33
CA LEU A 198 5.08 -28.19 -28.63
C LEU A 198 5.56 -28.62 -27.25
N GLU A 199 6.76 -28.22 -26.88
CA GLU A 199 7.34 -28.44 -25.54
C GLU A 199 7.67 -27.10 -24.88
N ASN A 200 7.47 -27.02 -23.56
CA ASN A 200 7.65 -25.80 -22.79
C ASN A 200 8.58 -26.07 -21.59
N GLU A 201 9.89 -26.10 -21.86
CA GLU A 201 10.92 -26.30 -20.82
C GLU A 201 11.70 -25.02 -20.52
N SER A 202 12.02 -24.21 -21.54
CA SER A 202 12.78 -22.94 -21.40
C SER A 202 12.34 -21.91 -22.45
N GLY A 203 11.05 -21.95 -22.78
CA GLY A 203 10.47 -21.38 -23.99
C GLY A 203 9.75 -22.47 -24.80
N VAL A 204 8.91 -22.05 -25.74
CA VAL A 204 8.14 -22.96 -26.58
C VAL A 204 9.02 -23.47 -27.72
N THR A 205 9.33 -24.77 -27.72
CA THR A 205 10.07 -25.46 -28.78
C THR A 205 9.13 -26.29 -29.64
N ILE A 206 9.43 -26.36 -30.94
CA ILE A 206 8.62 -27.11 -31.92
C ILE A 206 9.36 -28.40 -32.27
N ASN A 207 8.76 -29.54 -31.93
CA ASN A 207 9.28 -30.86 -32.29
C ASN A 207 8.39 -31.48 -33.37
N VAL A 208 9.01 -31.84 -34.50
CA VAL A 208 8.32 -32.41 -35.66
C VAL A 208 8.99 -33.71 -36.08
N ASN A 209 8.16 -34.69 -36.45
CA ASN A 209 8.59 -35.96 -37.00
C ASN A 209 7.89 -36.18 -38.34
N MET A 210 8.67 -36.13 -39.42
CA MET A 210 8.15 -36.23 -40.78
C MET A 210 7.88 -37.70 -41.14
N PRO A 211 6.82 -38.00 -41.92
CA PRO A 211 6.47 -39.38 -42.26
C PRO A 211 7.56 -40.12 -43.06
N HIS A 212 8.32 -39.40 -43.87
CA HIS A 212 9.29 -39.99 -44.81
C HIS A 212 10.74 -39.53 -44.57
N LYS A 213 11.00 -38.80 -43.48
CA LYS A 213 12.30 -38.16 -43.25
C LYS A 213 12.62 -38.06 -41.75
N ARG A 214 13.76 -38.59 -41.33
CA ARG A 214 14.25 -38.36 -39.95
C ARG A 214 14.97 -37.03 -39.89
N ILE A 215 14.45 -36.10 -39.10
CA ILE A 215 15.04 -34.78 -38.85
C ILE A 215 15.46 -34.68 -37.39
N ARG A 216 16.62 -34.08 -37.14
CA ARG A 216 17.13 -33.78 -35.79
C ARG A 216 16.90 -32.32 -35.40
N ASP A 217 16.73 -31.44 -36.39
CA ASP A 217 16.56 -30.00 -36.21
C ASP A 217 15.64 -29.45 -37.31
N LEU A 218 14.85 -28.42 -37.00
CA LEU A 218 13.99 -27.68 -37.92
C LEU A 218 14.79 -27.05 -39.07
N ALA A 219 16.06 -26.71 -38.84
CA ALA A 219 16.95 -26.19 -39.87
C ALA A 219 17.20 -27.20 -41.02
N ALA A 220 16.93 -28.49 -40.82
CA ALA A 220 17.07 -29.52 -41.84
C ALA A 220 15.84 -29.66 -42.78
N LEU A 221 14.79 -28.88 -42.55
CA LEU A 221 13.60 -28.83 -43.41
C LEU A 221 13.87 -28.01 -44.68
N SER A 222 13.23 -28.39 -45.79
CA SER A 222 13.23 -27.57 -47.00
C SER A 222 12.47 -26.25 -46.77
N GLY A 223 12.64 -25.28 -47.67
CA GLY A 223 11.92 -24.00 -47.58
C GLY A 223 10.39 -24.18 -47.54
N GLY A 224 9.85 -25.04 -48.41
CA GLY A 224 8.42 -25.36 -48.45
C GLY A 224 7.95 -26.20 -47.25
N GLU A 225 8.75 -27.17 -46.79
CA GLU A 225 8.44 -27.96 -45.58
C GLU A 225 8.34 -27.04 -44.36
N ARG A 226 9.31 -26.14 -44.17
CA ARG A 226 9.33 -25.18 -43.06
C ARG A 226 8.16 -24.19 -43.13
N ALA A 227 7.79 -23.75 -44.32
CA ALA A 227 6.60 -22.93 -44.52
C ALA A 227 5.34 -23.70 -44.09
N LEU A 228 5.18 -24.95 -44.53
CA LEU A 228 4.01 -25.77 -44.21
C LEU A 228 3.91 -26.09 -42.70
N VAL A 229 5.03 -26.35 -42.01
CA VAL A 229 5.05 -26.49 -40.54
C VAL A 229 4.58 -25.20 -39.86
N SER A 230 5.04 -24.05 -40.34
CA SER A 230 4.68 -22.73 -39.78
C SER A 230 3.20 -22.43 -39.98
N ILE A 231 2.67 -22.74 -41.17
CA ILE A 231 1.25 -22.61 -41.50
C ILE A 231 0.40 -23.53 -40.61
N ALA A 232 0.81 -24.79 -40.41
CA ALA A 232 0.11 -25.72 -39.53
C ALA A 232 0.02 -25.20 -38.09
N LEU A 233 1.11 -24.60 -37.58
CA LEU A 233 1.12 -23.97 -36.25
C LEU A 233 0.23 -22.73 -36.20
N LEU A 234 0.25 -21.89 -37.23
CA LEU A 234 -0.62 -20.72 -37.33
C LEU A 234 -2.09 -21.12 -37.25
N PHE A 235 -2.53 -22.12 -38.01
CA PHE A 235 -3.91 -22.61 -37.95
C PHE A 235 -4.27 -23.23 -36.60
N ALA A 236 -3.33 -23.91 -35.94
CA ALA A 236 -3.54 -24.42 -34.58
C ALA A 236 -3.81 -23.28 -33.59
N ILE A 237 -3.05 -22.19 -33.67
CA ILE A 237 -3.25 -20.99 -32.83
C ILE A 237 -4.61 -20.34 -33.15
N VAL A 238 -4.91 -20.13 -34.44
CA VAL A 238 -6.17 -19.51 -34.90
C VAL A 238 -7.40 -20.35 -34.52
N SER A 239 -7.29 -21.68 -34.51
CA SER A 239 -8.35 -22.60 -34.05
C SER A 239 -8.76 -22.35 -32.60
N VAL A 240 -7.77 -22.04 -31.75
CA VAL A 240 -7.95 -21.82 -30.32
C VAL A 240 -8.38 -20.38 -30.02
N SER A 241 -7.77 -19.38 -30.66
CA SER A 241 -8.03 -17.96 -30.39
C SER A 241 -9.22 -17.38 -31.15
N ARG A 242 -9.56 -17.95 -32.32
CA ARG A 242 -10.69 -17.58 -33.20
C ARG A 242 -10.82 -16.06 -33.43
N PRO A 243 -9.84 -15.43 -34.10
CA PRO A 243 -9.94 -14.03 -34.46
C PRO A 243 -11.13 -13.80 -35.42
N PRO A 244 -11.74 -12.59 -35.41
CA PRO A 244 -12.84 -12.27 -36.30
C PRO A 244 -12.44 -12.25 -37.77
N PHE A 245 -11.21 -11.78 -38.06
CA PHE A 245 -10.62 -11.84 -39.40
C PHE A 245 -9.11 -12.11 -39.33
N LEU A 246 -8.56 -12.67 -40.40
CA LEU A 246 -7.14 -12.96 -40.57
C LEU A 246 -6.65 -12.50 -41.95
N ILE A 247 -5.52 -11.80 -41.98
CA ILE A 247 -4.87 -11.37 -43.23
C ILE A 247 -3.63 -12.22 -43.42
N LEU A 248 -3.50 -12.87 -44.58
CA LEU A 248 -2.33 -13.68 -44.94
C LEU A 248 -1.75 -13.15 -46.25
N ASP A 249 -0.46 -12.81 -46.22
CA ASP A 249 0.25 -12.22 -47.34
C ASP A 249 1.30 -13.19 -47.89
N GLU A 250 1.08 -13.70 -49.10
CA GLU A 250 1.95 -14.62 -49.87
C GLU A 250 2.50 -15.83 -49.10
N ILE A 251 1.76 -16.30 -48.08
CA ILE A 251 2.24 -17.40 -47.23
C ILE A 251 2.36 -18.74 -47.95
N ASP A 252 1.72 -18.88 -49.11
CA ASP A 252 1.69 -20.08 -49.94
C ASP A 252 2.68 -20.03 -51.11
N ALA A 253 3.50 -18.98 -51.23
CA ALA A 253 4.48 -18.82 -52.31
C ALA A 253 5.56 -19.91 -52.34
N ALA A 254 5.87 -20.51 -51.18
CA ALA A 254 6.87 -21.58 -51.04
C ALA A 254 6.28 -22.99 -51.14
N LEU A 255 4.96 -23.12 -51.35
CA LEU A 255 4.27 -24.42 -51.43
C LEU A 255 4.25 -24.92 -52.87
N ASP A 256 4.48 -26.22 -53.05
CA ASP A 256 4.21 -26.90 -54.32
C ASP A 256 2.70 -27.06 -54.56
N GLU A 257 2.31 -27.50 -55.76
CA GLU A 257 0.88 -27.62 -56.13
C GLU A 257 0.09 -28.55 -55.18
N VAL A 258 0.71 -29.64 -54.72
CA VAL A 258 0.05 -30.63 -53.84
C VAL A 258 -0.19 -30.06 -52.46
N ASN A 259 0.83 -29.43 -51.86
CA ASN A 259 0.72 -28.81 -50.54
C ASN A 259 -0.16 -27.55 -50.57
N ALA A 260 -0.14 -26.79 -51.67
CA ALA A 260 -1.02 -25.64 -51.87
C ALA A 260 -2.50 -26.06 -51.94
N ALA A 261 -2.82 -27.15 -52.64
CA ALA A 261 -4.17 -27.70 -52.67
C ALA A 261 -4.64 -28.17 -51.27
N GLN A 262 -3.75 -28.80 -50.50
CA GLN A 262 -4.07 -29.22 -49.13
C GLN A 262 -4.27 -28.02 -48.20
N PHE A 263 -3.44 -26.99 -48.31
CA PHE A 263 -3.61 -25.72 -47.61
C PHE A 263 -4.94 -25.04 -47.94
N ALA A 264 -5.29 -24.97 -49.23
CA ALA A 264 -6.56 -24.41 -49.69
C ALA A 264 -7.77 -25.16 -49.09
N LYS A 265 -7.70 -26.49 -49.02
CA LYS A 265 -8.76 -27.28 -48.36
C LYS A 265 -8.93 -26.91 -46.88
N VAL A 266 -7.83 -26.78 -46.14
CA VAL A 266 -7.86 -26.36 -44.72
C VAL A 266 -8.42 -24.96 -44.56
N LEU A 267 -8.03 -24.03 -45.44
CA LEU A 267 -8.55 -22.66 -45.47
C LEU A 267 -10.07 -22.61 -45.62
N LYS A 268 -10.61 -23.40 -46.55
CA LYS A 268 -12.05 -23.45 -46.82
C LYS A 268 -12.85 -23.90 -45.60
N ASP A 269 -12.38 -24.93 -44.89
CA ASP A 269 -13.02 -25.43 -43.67
C ASP A 269 -13.01 -24.38 -42.54
N PHE A 270 -11.98 -23.54 -42.49
CA PHE A 270 -11.88 -22.46 -41.49
C PHE A 270 -12.67 -21.20 -41.84
N ALA A 271 -12.84 -20.92 -43.13
CA ALA A 271 -13.56 -19.75 -43.62
C ALA A 271 -15.03 -19.71 -43.15
N GLU A 272 -15.59 -20.85 -42.73
CA GLU A 272 -16.91 -20.93 -42.10
C GLU A 272 -17.00 -20.19 -40.75
N LYS A 273 -15.87 -20.03 -40.04
CA LYS A 273 -15.82 -19.51 -38.66
C LYS A 273 -15.04 -18.21 -38.52
N THR A 274 -14.08 -17.97 -39.40
CA THR A 274 -13.21 -16.78 -39.38
C THR A 274 -13.13 -16.20 -40.79
N GLN A 275 -13.18 -14.87 -40.91
CA GLN A 275 -13.02 -14.22 -42.21
C GLN A 275 -11.55 -14.21 -42.63
N PHE A 276 -11.25 -14.63 -43.86
CA PHE A 276 -9.89 -14.59 -44.41
C PHE A 276 -9.76 -13.54 -45.50
N ILE A 277 -8.66 -12.79 -45.45
CA ILE A 277 -8.19 -11.91 -46.53
C ILE A 277 -6.84 -12.46 -46.95
N LEU A 278 -6.76 -12.97 -48.17
CA LEU A 278 -5.58 -13.62 -48.70
C LEU A 278 -5.00 -12.77 -49.83
N ILE A 279 -3.70 -12.52 -49.78
CA ILE A 279 -2.92 -11.97 -50.88
C ILE A 279 -2.07 -13.12 -51.40
N THR A 280 -2.32 -13.56 -52.63
CA THR A 280 -1.65 -14.72 -53.22
C THR A 280 -1.66 -14.64 -54.74
N HIS A 281 -0.69 -15.31 -55.36
CA HIS A 281 -0.67 -15.61 -56.79
C HIS A 281 -0.90 -17.11 -57.07
N ASN A 282 -1.11 -17.93 -56.04
CA ASN A 282 -1.29 -19.38 -56.14
C ASN A 282 -2.71 -19.73 -56.61
N ARG A 283 -2.81 -20.45 -57.71
CA ARG A 283 -4.08 -20.82 -58.33
C ARG A 283 -4.96 -21.66 -57.41
N ALA A 284 -4.39 -22.63 -56.68
CA ALA A 284 -5.14 -23.50 -55.79
C ALA A 284 -5.84 -22.73 -54.65
N THR A 285 -5.17 -21.69 -54.13
CA THR A 285 -5.73 -20.81 -53.10
C THR A 285 -6.75 -19.82 -53.68
N MET A 286 -6.56 -19.35 -54.91
CA MET A 286 -7.54 -18.50 -55.59
C MET A 286 -8.86 -19.22 -55.88
N GLU A 287 -8.80 -20.50 -56.26
CA GLU A 287 -9.97 -21.30 -56.66
C GLU A 287 -10.99 -21.52 -55.53
N ILE A 288 -10.55 -21.48 -54.27
CA ILE A 288 -11.43 -21.66 -53.11
C ILE A 288 -12.07 -20.36 -52.62
N ALA A 289 -11.65 -19.20 -53.13
CA ALA A 289 -12.10 -17.90 -52.63
C ALA A 289 -13.57 -17.66 -52.98
N ASN A 290 -14.29 -16.89 -52.16
CA ASN A 290 -15.64 -16.45 -52.51
C ASN A 290 -15.61 -15.22 -53.43
N VAL A 291 -14.68 -14.31 -53.17
CA VAL A 291 -14.49 -13.05 -53.90
C VAL A 291 -13.02 -12.87 -54.18
N LEU A 292 -12.69 -12.59 -55.43
CA LEU A 292 -11.35 -12.23 -55.88
C LEU A 292 -11.29 -10.73 -56.09
N TYR A 293 -10.30 -10.09 -55.44
CA TYR A 293 -9.95 -8.70 -55.70
C TYR A 293 -8.63 -8.69 -56.45
N GLY A 294 -8.66 -8.23 -57.70
CA GLY A 294 -7.45 -8.03 -58.47
C GLY A 294 -7.03 -6.57 -58.46
N VAL A 295 -5.72 -6.35 -58.36
CA VAL A 295 -5.10 -5.03 -58.44
C VAL A 295 -4.37 -4.95 -59.77
N THR A 296 -4.67 -3.92 -60.54
CA THR A 296 -3.98 -3.58 -61.80
C THR A 296 -3.44 -2.16 -61.72
N MET A 297 -2.37 -1.87 -62.44
CA MET A 297 -1.74 -0.55 -62.46
C MET A 297 -1.87 0.03 -63.87
N GLY A 298 -2.42 1.23 -63.97
CA GLY A 298 -2.47 1.95 -65.24
C GLY A 298 -1.12 2.54 -65.64
N ASP A 299 -1.05 3.08 -66.86
CA ASP A 299 0.13 3.81 -67.36
C ASP A 299 0.46 5.07 -66.53
N ASP A 300 -0.50 5.53 -65.72
CA ASP A 300 -0.40 6.64 -64.76
C ASP A 300 0.22 6.22 -63.41
N GLY A 301 0.56 4.93 -63.22
CA GLY A 301 1.11 4.40 -61.98
C GLY A 301 0.10 4.31 -60.83
N VAL A 302 -1.19 4.58 -61.10
CA VAL A 302 -2.26 4.50 -60.10
C VAL A 302 -2.83 3.09 -60.07
N SER A 303 -2.87 2.49 -58.88
CA SER A 303 -3.49 1.18 -58.66
C SER A 303 -5.01 1.28 -58.78
N LYS A 304 -5.60 0.44 -59.62
CA LYS A 304 -7.05 0.27 -59.80
C LYS A 304 -7.43 -1.13 -59.32
N LEU A 305 -8.56 -1.21 -58.62
CA LEU A 305 -9.04 -2.44 -58.01
C LEU A 305 -10.27 -2.93 -58.79
N PHE A 306 -10.26 -4.22 -59.13
CA PHE A 306 -11.41 -4.91 -59.72
C PHE A 306 -11.82 -6.07 -58.82
N SER A 307 -13.12 -6.33 -58.73
CA SER A 307 -13.67 -7.41 -57.90
C SER A 307 -14.47 -8.38 -58.76
N LEU A 308 -14.26 -9.67 -58.55
CA LEU A 308 -15.02 -10.75 -59.17
C LEU A 308 -15.56 -11.65 -58.06
N LYS A 309 -16.88 -11.90 -58.04
CA LYS A 309 -17.46 -12.96 -57.20
C LYS A 309 -17.44 -14.26 -57.99
N LEU A 310 -16.84 -15.31 -57.42
CA LEU A 310 -16.69 -16.59 -58.12
C LEU A 310 -18.04 -17.31 -58.33
N GLU A 311 -19.04 -17.04 -57.49
CA GLU A 311 -20.43 -17.52 -57.68
C GLU A 311 -21.08 -16.99 -58.97
N ASP A 312 -20.71 -15.78 -59.41
CA ASP A 312 -21.26 -15.12 -60.60
C ASP A 312 -20.51 -15.50 -61.90
N ALA A 313 -19.40 -16.24 -61.79
CA ALA A 313 -18.50 -16.57 -62.89
C ALA A 313 -18.65 -18.01 -63.42
N VAL A 314 -19.52 -18.83 -62.80
CA VAL A 314 -19.81 -20.19 -63.27
C VAL A 314 -20.75 -20.10 -64.49
N VAL A 315 -20.16 -20.16 -65.68
CA VAL A 315 -20.85 -20.34 -66.98
C VAL A 315 -20.44 -21.68 -67.58
#